data_AF-A0A174PLQ8-F1
#
_entry.id   AF-A0A174PLQ8-F1
#
_cell.length_a   1.000
_cell.length_b   1.000
_cell.length_c   1.000
_cell.angle_alpha   90.00
_cell.angle_beta   90.00
_cell.angle_gamma   90.00
#
_symmetry.space_group_name_H-M   'P 1'
#
loop_
_entity.id
_entity.type
_entity.pdbx_description
1 polymer ?
#
loop_
_entity_poly.entity_id
_entity_poly.type
_entity_poly.pdbx_seq_one_letter_code
_entity_poly.pdbx_strand_id
1 'polypeptide(L)'
;MVYQLQRPSIEMIIDYCRDLLADEKLEVYEFGQNCDLVLHIYKDGEYSPSADKDIFNMVRVHTARDGEWVDDADDIDLNTRRFLRQELERINEYRNFGIL
;
A
#
# COMPACT_ATOMS: atom_id res chain seq x y z
N MET A 1 0.82 -14.71 1.27
CA MET A 1 0.83 -14.81 -0.22
C MET A 1 1.35 -13.49 -0.78
N VAL A 2 1.95 -13.47 -1.97
CA VAL A 2 2.30 -12.21 -2.66
C VAL A 2 1.45 -12.09 -3.92
N TYR A 3 0.75 -10.96 -4.03
CA TYR A 3 -0.05 -10.59 -5.18
C TYR A 3 0.62 -9.46 -5.94
N GLN A 4 0.35 -9.36 -7.24
CA GLN A 4 0.99 -8.39 -8.10
C GLN A 4 -0.05 -7.72 -9.00
N LEU A 5 0.02 -6.39 -9.06
CA LEU A 5 -0.74 -5.56 -9.99
C LEU A 5 0.22 -4.73 -10.83
N GLN A 6 -0.08 -4.58 -12.12
CA GLN A 6 0.70 -3.73 -13.02
C GLN A 6 -0.19 -2.57 -13.45
N ARG A 7 0.25 -1.34 -13.15
CA ARG A 7 -0.44 -0.09 -13.48
C ARG A 7 -1.94 -0.05 -13.09
N PRO A 8 -2.33 -0.49 -11.87
CA PRO A 8 -3.72 -0.46 -11.44
C PRO A 8 -4.20 0.98 -11.18
N SER A 9 -5.51 1.16 -11.07
CA SER A 9 -6.08 2.39 -10.49
C SER A 9 -5.89 2.41 -8.97
N ILE A 10 -5.91 3.60 -8.37
CA ILE A 10 -5.91 3.75 -6.91
C ILE A 10 -7.07 2.99 -6.27
N GLU A 11 -8.26 2.99 -6.87
CA GLU A 11 -9.40 2.21 -6.36
C GLU A 11 -9.09 0.71 -6.28
N MET A 12 -8.49 0.16 -7.34
CA MET A 12 -8.18 -1.26 -7.39
C MET A 12 -7.17 -1.64 -6.31
N ILE A 13 -6.17 -0.79 -6.05
CA ILE A 13 -5.22 -1.02 -4.96
C ILE A 13 -5.95 -1.04 -3.61
N ILE A 14 -6.83 -0.06 -3.36
CA ILE A 14 -7.59 0.04 -2.10
C ILE A 14 -8.48 -1.19 -1.90
N ASP A 15 -9.21 -1.60 -2.94
CA ASP A 15 -10.09 -2.77 -2.88
C ASP A 15 -9.27 -4.01 -2.56
N TYR A 16 -8.13 -4.20 -3.24
CA TYR A 16 -7.25 -5.33 -3.00
C TYR A 16 -6.69 -5.37 -1.57
N CYS A 17 -6.23 -4.23 -1.04
CA CYS A 17 -5.67 -4.14 0.31
C CYS A 17 -6.69 -4.49 1.42
N ARG A 18 -7.98 -4.23 1.17
CA ARG A 18 -9.05 -4.59 2.11
C ARG A 18 -9.30 -6.10 2.17
N ASP A 19 -9.06 -6.79 1.06
CA ASP A 19 -9.26 -8.24 0.94
C ASP A 19 -8.04 -9.05 1.38
N LEU A 20 -6.88 -8.41 1.56
CA LEU A 20 -5.67 -9.07 2.07
C LEU A 20 -5.89 -9.64 3.48
N LEU A 21 -5.44 -10.88 3.66
CA LEU A 21 -5.33 -11.56 4.95
C LEU A 21 -3.98 -11.27 5.61
N ALA A 22 -3.85 -11.67 6.87
CA ALA A 22 -2.63 -11.48 7.66
C ALA A 22 -1.39 -12.04 6.93
N ASP A 23 -0.27 -11.33 7.03
CA ASP A 23 1.01 -11.64 6.36
C ASP A 23 0.95 -11.70 4.81
N GLU A 24 -0.15 -11.27 4.20
CA GLU A 24 -0.23 -11.13 2.75
C GLU A 24 0.33 -9.80 2.27
N LYS A 25 0.86 -9.83 1.05
CA LYS A 25 1.56 -8.72 0.42
C LYS A 25 0.95 -8.42 -0.94
N LEU A 26 0.88 -7.14 -1.28
CA LEU A 26 0.61 -6.66 -2.63
C LEU A 26 1.81 -5.87 -3.14
N GLU A 27 2.28 -6.21 -4.35
CA GLU A 27 3.25 -5.43 -5.10
C GLU A 27 2.55 -4.72 -6.25
N VAL A 28 2.76 -3.41 -6.35
CA VAL A 28 2.18 -2.57 -7.41
C VAL A 28 3.30 -2.02 -8.26
N TYR A 29 3.40 -2.50 -9.49
CA TYR A 29 4.41 -2.07 -10.45
C TYR A 29 3.90 -0.92 -11.32
N GLU A 30 4.84 -0.11 -11.82
CA GLU A 30 4.56 1.04 -12.69
C GLU A 30 3.63 2.07 -12.04
N PHE A 31 3.78 2.28 -10.73
CA PHE A 31 3.01 3.27 -9.98
C PHE A 31 3.57 4.70 -10.17
N GLY A 32 2.74 5.69 -9.87
CA GLY A 32 3.09 7.11 -9.97
C GLY A 32 2.93 7.70 -11.36
N GLN A 33 2.91 9.03 -11.44
CA GLN A 33 2.80 9.77 -12.71
C GLN A 33 3.87 9.40 -13.74
N ASN A 34 5.07 9.04 -13.28
CA ASN A 34 6.20 8.66 -14.13
C ASN A 34 6.26 7.14 -14.40
N CYS A 35 5.42 6.34 -13.75
CA CYS A 35 5.41 4.88 -13.84
C CYS A 35 6.77 4.24 -13.47
N ASP A 36 7.52 4.89 -12.59
CA ASP A 36 8.88 4.50 -12.17
C ASP A 36 8.93 3.96 -10.73
N LEU A 37 7.77 3.81 -10.08
CA LEU A 37 7.66 3.34 -8.71
C LEU A 37 7.14 1.92 -8.63
N VAL A 38 7.62 1.21 -7.61
CA VAL A 38 7.05 -0.05 -7.14
C VAL A 38 6.59 0.15 -5.70
N LEU A 39 5.31 -0.09 -5.43
CA LEU A 39 4.81 -0.13 -4.06
C LEU A 39 4.87 -1.57 -3.54
N HIS A 40 5.36 -1.72 -2.32
CA HIS A 40 5.30 -2.96 -1.56
C HIS A 40 4.40 -2.73 -0.35
N ILE A 41 3.21 -3.31 -0.40
CA ILE A 41 2.16 -3.13 0.60
C ILE A 41 2.04 -4.41 1.43
N TYR A 42 2.18 -4.30 2.75
CA TYR A 42 2.17 -5.43 3.67
C TYR A 42 0.97 -5.32 4.60
N LYS A 43 0.14 -6.37 4.65
CA LYS A 43 -0.91 -6.49 5.66
C LYS A 43 -0.31 -6.78 7.02
N ASP A 44 -0.88 -6.19 8.05
CA ASP A 44 -0.51 -6.51 9.43
C ASP A 44 -0.71 -8.01 9.71
N GLY A 45 0.32 -8.66 10.28
CA GLY A 45 0.31 -10.09 10.60
C GLY A 45 -0.60 -10.44 11.79
N GLU A 46 -0.97 -9.46 12.62
CA GLU A 46 -1.93 -9.63 13.70
C GLU A 46 -3.38 -9.42 13.24
N TYR A 47 -3.61 -9.11 11.95
CA TYR A 47 -4.95 -8.95 11.40
C TYR A 47 -5.75 -10.25 11.55
N SER A 48 -6.88 -10.16 12.27
CA SER A 48 -7.81 -11.25 12.44
C SER A 48 -9.21 -10.82 12.00
N PRO A 49 -9.70 -11.26 10.83
CA PRO A 49 -11.08 -11.01 10.42
C PRO A 49 -12.01 -11.85 11.29
N SER A 50 -12.44 -11.30 12.43
CA SER A 50 -13.40 -11.91 13.35
C SER A 50 -14.50 -10.92 13.72
N ALA A 51 -15.69 -11.43 14.03
CA ALA A 51 -16.95 -10.68 14.11
C ALA A 51 -16.97 -9.49 15.09
N ASP A 52 -15.98 -9.36 15.98
CA ASP A 52 -16.03 -8.38 17.09
C ASP A 52 -15.05 -7.21 17.00
N LYS A 53 -14.21 -7.13 15.95
CA LYS A 53 -13.56 -5.91 15.44
C LYS A 53 -12.55 -6.35 14.36
N ASP A 54 -12.48 -5.61 13.27
CA ASP A 54 -11.36 -5.64 12.32
C ASP A 54 -10.11 -5.01 12.99
N ILE A 55 -9.64 -5.62 14.09
CA ILE A 55 -8.46 -5.18 14.85
C ILE A 55 -7.25 -5.43 13.97
N PHE A 56 -6.33 -4.45 13.95
CA PHE A 56 -5.12 -4.50 13.12
C PHE A 56 -5.42 -4.63 11.62
N ASN A 57 -6.59 -4.18 11.17
CA ASN A 57 -6.88 -4.03 9.75
C ASN A 57 -6.09 -2.85 9.18
N MET A 58 -4.78 -3.04 9.03
CA MET A 58 -3.80 -2.02 8.68
C MET A 58 -2.85 -2.54 7.61
N VAL A 59 -2.23 -1.61 6.87
CA VAL A 59 -1.14 -1.92 5.94
C VAL A 59 0.02 -0.95 6.12
N ARG A 60 1.23 -1.44 5.82
CA ARG A 60 2.41 -0.59 5.57
C ARG A 60 2.67 -0.50 4.09
N VAL A 61 3.09 0.67 3.61
CA VAL A 61 3.41 0.92 2.21
C VAL A 61 4.87 1.36 2.13
N HIS A 62 5.70 0.53 1.51
CA HIS A 62 7.07 0.91 1.17
C HIS A 62 7.15 1.21 -0.34
N THR A 63 7.79 2.31 -0.70
CA THR A 63 7.94 2.75 -2.09
C THR A 63 9.39 2.57 -2.52
N ALA A 64 9.59 1.86 -3.62
CA ALA A 64 10.89 1.70 -4.26
C ALA A 64 10.94 2.39 -5.63
N ARG A 65 12.10 2.92 -5.99
CA ARG A 65 12.43 3.43 -7.33
C ARG A 65 13.77 2.84 -7.73
N ASP A 66 13.83 2.25 -8.93
CA ASP A 66 15.05 1.60 -9.45
C ASP A 66 15.67 0.56 -8.51
N GLY A 67 14.82 -0.11 -7.70
CA GLY A 67 15.23 -1.12 -6.72
C GLY A 67 15.66 -0.57 -5.35
N GLU A 68 15.71 0.74 -5.18
CA GLU A 68 16.08 1.40 -3.91
C GLU A 68 14.85 1.94 -3.19
N TRP A 69 14.83 1.84 -1.85
CA TRP A 69 13.76 2.40 -1.02
C TRP A 69 13.84 3.93 -1.00
N VAL A 70 12.73 4.59 -1.34
CA VAL A 70 12.69 6.06 -1.44
C VAL A 70 11.68 6.70 -0.50
N ASP A 71 10.70 5.94 -0.01
CA ASP A 71 9.65 6.42 0.89
C ASP A 71 9.05 5.25 1.66
N ASP A 72 8.68 5.49 2.91
CA ASP A 72 8.10 4.51 3.81
C ASP A 72 6.98 5.17 4.60
N ALA A 73 5.80 4.54 4.59
CA ALA A 73 4.62 5.03 5.29
C ALA A 73 4.45 4.29 6.61
N ASP A 74 4.09 5.04 7.66
CA ASP A 74 3.61 4.47 8.93
C ASP A 74 2.36 3.59 8.70
N ASP A 75 1.97 2.83 9.72
CA ASP A 75 0.79 1.95 9.69
C ASP A 75 -0.50 2.70 9.29
N ILE A 76 -1.12 2.27 8.18
CA ILE A 76 -2.32 2.88 7.61
C ILE A 76 -3.54 2.02 7.94
N ASP A 77 -4.48 2.59 8.71
CA ASP A 77 -5.76 1.96 9.02
C ASP A 77 -6.67 1.83 7.77
N LEU A 78 -7.18 0.61 7.55
CA LEU A 78 -8.07 0.25 6.43
C LEU A 78 -9.56 0.17 6.82
N ASN A 79 -9.92 0.41 8.08
CA ASN A 79 -11.31 0.54 8.51
C ASN A 79 -11.99 1.72 7.80
N THR A 80 -11.20 2.70 7.34
CA THR A 80 -11.65 3.71 6.38
C THR A 80 -10.83 3.68 5.10
N ARG A 81 -11.46 3.89 3.94
CA ARG A 81 -10.76 4.01 2.64
C ARG A 81 -9.91 5.29 2.52
N ARG A 82 -10.12 6.25 3.42
CA ARG A 82 -9.61 7.62 3.28
C ARG A 82 -8.09 7.68 3.41
N PHE A 83 -7.52 7.05 4.43
CA PHE A 83 -6.09 7.20 4.73
C PHE A 83 -5.22 6.58 3.65
N LEU A 84 -5.52 5.33 3.25
CA LEU A 84 -4.79 4.69 2.15
C LEU A 84 -4.93 5.46 0.84
N ARG A 85 -6.12 5.98 0.52
CA ARG A 85 -6.29 6.84 -0.67
C ARG A 85 -5.37 8.05 -0.64
N GLN A 86 -5.40 8.80 0.46
CA GLN A 86 -4.61 10.03 0.59
C GLN A 86 -3.12 9.74 0.42
N GLU A 87 -2.66 8.61 0.96
CA GLU A 87 -1.28 8.21 0.82
C GLU A 87 -0.92 7.79 -0.60
N LEU A 88 -1.77 6.99 -1.27
CA LEU A 88 -1.58 6.63 -2.66
C LEU A 88 -1.61 7.86 -3.59
N GLU A 89 -2.49 8.83 -3.32
CA GLU A 89 -2.53 10.11 -4.03
C GLU A 89 -1.25 10.92 -3.80
N ARG A 90 -0.77 11.02 -2.55
CA ARG A 90 0.51 11.67 -2.20
C ARG A 90 1.66 11.06 -2.98
N ILE A 91 1.82 9.74 -2.93
CA ILE A 91 2.91 9.02 -3.61
C ILE A 91 2.78 9.17 -5.13
N ASN A 92 1.55 9.11 -5.67
CA ASN A 92 1.31 9.21 -7.12
C ASN A 92 1.75 10.57 -7.70
N GLU A 93 1.57 11.64 -6.93
CA GLU A 93 1.98 13.00 -7.31
C GLU A 93 3.43 13.33 -6.95
N TYR A 94 4.09 12.50 -6.13
CA TYR A 94 5.40 12.80 -5.58
C TYR A 94 6.52 12.68 -6.62
N ARG A 95 7.20 13.80 -6.87
CA ARG A 95 8.28 13.86 -7.87
C ARG A 95 9.68 13.73 -7.27
N ASN A 96 9.87 14.18 -6.02
CA ASN A 96 11.16 14.23 -5.35
C ASN A 96 11.08 13.58 -3.96
N PHE A 97 11.37 12.28 -3.90
CA PHE A 97 11.64 11.54 -2.66
C PHE A 97 12.99 11.97 -2.09
N GLY A 98 13.01 13.15 -1.45
CA GLY A 98 14.17 13.63 -0.72
C GLY A 98 14.43 12.69 0.46
N ILE A 99 15.67 12.24 0.59
CA ILE A 99 16.15 11.37 1.66
C ILE A 99 15.72 11.97 3.01
N LEU A 100 14.90 11.25 3.77
CA LEU A 100 14.57 11.54 5.17
C LEU A 100 15.84 11.62 6.03
#